data_AF-A0A494C0L2-F1
#
_entry.id   AF-A0A494C0L2-F1
#
_cell.length_a   1.000
_cell.length_b   1.000
_cell.length_c   1.000
_cell.angle_alpha   90.00
_cell.angle_beta   90.00
_cell.angle_gamma   90.00
#
_symmetry.space_group_name_H-M   'P 1'
#
loop_
_entity.id
_entity.type
_entity.pdbx_description
1 polymer ?
#
loop_
_entity_poly.entity_id
_entity_poly.type
_entity_poly.pdbx_seq_one_letter_code
_entity_poly.pdbx_strand_id
1 'polypeptide(L)'
;MATAAETSASEPEAESKAGPKADGEEDEVKAARTRRKVLSRAVAAATYKTMGPAWDQQEEGVSESDGDEYAMASSAESSPGEYEWEYDEEEEKNQLEIERLEEQLSINVYDYNCHVDLIRLLRLEGELTKVRMARQKMSEIFPLTEELWLEWLHDEISMAQDGLDREHVYDLFEKAVKDYICPNIWLEYGQYSVGGIGQKGGLEKVRSVFERALSSVGLHMTKGLALWEAYREFESAIVEAARIWRPHLQSMKNGQKTQYQSQ
;
A
#
# COMPACT_ATOMS: atom_id res chain seq x y z
N MET A 1 65.96 -10.55 40.54
CA MET A 1 64.75 -9.80 40.14
C MET A 1 63.94 -10.69 39.21
N ALA A 2 62.66 -10.89 39.56
CA ALA A 2 61.49 -11.34 38.78
C ALA A 2 61.68 -12.40 37.67
N THR A 3 60.89 -13.47 37.54
CA THR A 3 59.71 -14.03 38.23
C THR A 3 59.56 -15.44 37.65
N ALA A 4 59.35 -16.43 38.52
CA ALA A 4 59.12 -17.83 38.12
C ALA A 4 57.69 -18.03 37.61
N ALA A 5 57.54 -18.82 36.54
CA ALA A 5 56.28 -19.37 36.08
C ALA A 5 56.26 -20.86 36.40
N GLU A 6 55.39 -21.27 37.31
CA GLU A 6 55.02 -22.67 37.55
C GLU A 6 53.61 -22.88 37.02
N THR A 7 53.49 -23.68 35.96
CA THR A 7 52.20 -24.22 35.49
C THR A 7 52.06 -25.63 36.04
N SER A 8 51.08 -25.82 36.92
CA SER A 8 50.72 -27.09 37.54
C SER A 8 50.07 -28.04 36.54
N ALA A 9 50.52 -29.30 36.58
CA ALA A 9 49.90 -30.47 35.97
C ALA A 9 48.52 -30.77 36.57
N SER A 10 47.68 -31.51 35.83
CA SER A 10 47.17 -32.87 36.16
C SER A 10 45.91 -33.23 35.36
N GLU A 11 45.98 -34.39 34.71
CA GLU A 11 45.01 -35.15 33.88
C GLU A 11 43.85 -35.76 34.72
N PRO A 12 43.06 -36.81 34.34
CA PRO A 12 42.96 -37.59 33.07
C PRO A 12 41.53 -38.05 32.61
N GLU A 13 41.49 -38.67 31.41
CA GLU A 13 40.62 -39.78 30.92
C GLU A 13 39.07 -39.59 30.89
N ALA A 14 38.26 -40.13 29.96
CA ALA A 14 38.35 -41.36 29.18
C ALA A 14 37.47 -41.30 27.90
N GLU A 15 37.86 -42.09 26.89
CA GLU A 15 37.08 -42.42 25.69
C GLU A 15 35.86 -43.31 25.99
N SER A 16 34.79 -43.22 25.18
CA SER A 16 34.17 -44.44 24.62
C SER A 16 33.28 -44.16 23.40
N LYS A 17 33.55 -44.97 22.36
CA LYS A 17 32.83 -45.22 21.11
C LYS A 17 31.30 -45.34 21.22
N ALA A 18 30.57 -44.90 20.19
CA ALA A 18 29.69 -45.74 19.35
C ALA A 18 28.79 -44.89 18.43
N GLY A 19 28.83 -45.15 17.11
CA GLY A 19 27.73 -44.81 16.19
C GLY A 19 26.60 -45.85 16.28
N PRO A 20 25.40 -45.55 15.76
CA PRO A 20 25.03 -46.00 14.41
C PRO A 20 24.32 -44.90 13.60
N LYS A 21 24.60 -44.74 12.30
CA LYS A 21 24.04 -45.45 11.13
C LYS A 21 22.57 -45.13 10.89
N ALA A 22 22.34 -44.48 9.75
CA ALA A 22 21.08 -44.12 9.16
C ALA A 22 20.29 -45.36 8.75
N ASP A 23 18.98 -45.34 9.04
CA ASP A 23 17.96 -46.07 8.32
C ASP A 23 16.87 -45.06 7.94
N GLY A 24 16.53 -45.06 6.66
CA GLY A 24 15.46 -44.26 6.10
C GLY A 24 14.12 -44.92 6.37
N GLU A 25 13.12 -44.10 6.64
CA GLU A 25 11.72 -44.48 6.58
C GLU A 25 10.97 -43.31 5.94
N GLU A 26 10.49 -43.56 4.72
CA GLU A 26 9.60 -42.69 3.96
C GLU A 26 8.22 -42.77 4.60
N ASP A 27 7.67 -41.63 5.04
CA ASP A 27 6.26 -41.58 5.45
C ASP A 27 5.53 -40.49 4.67
N GLU A 28 4.63 -40.95 3.80
CA GLU A 28 3.68 -40.17 3.02
C GLU A 28 2.75 -39.36 3.94
N VAL A 29 2.78 -38.03 3.82
CA VAL A 29 1.71 -37.18 4.36
C VAL A 29 1.05 -36.39 3.24
N LYS A 30 -0.21 -36.79 2.99
CA LYS A 30 -1.13 -36.35 1.95
C LYS A 30 -1.23 -34.82 1.84
N ALA A 31 -0.83 -34.29 0.69
CA ALA A 31 -1.15 -32.93 0.27
C ALA A 31 -2.64 -32.80 -0.10
N ALA A 32 -3.44 -32.22 0.81
CA ALA A 32 -4.80 -31.76 0.51
C ALA A 32 -4.75 -30.56 -0.44
N ARG A 33 -4.82 -30.86 -1.73
CA ARG A 33 -4.77 -29.90 -2.83
C ARG A 33 -6.15 -29.28 -3.06
N THR A 34 -6.47 -28.22 -2.31
CA THR A 34 -7.70 -27.45 -2.50
C THR A 34 -7.60 -26.62 -3.78
N ARG A 35 -8.39 -26.99 -4.79
CA ARG A 35 -8.48 -26.31 -6.10
C ARG A 35 -9.09 -24.91 -5.92
N ARG A 36 -8.28 -23.85 -6.02
CA ARG A 36 -8.79 -22.48 -6.23
C ARG A 36 -9.31 -22.35 -7.66
N LYS A 37 -10.61 -22.08 -7.80
CA LYS A 37 -11.26 -21.67 -9.06
C LYS A 37 -10.77 -20.28 -9.43
N VAL A 38 -10.21 -20.13 -10.62
CA VAL A 38 -9.91 -18.84 -11.25
C VAL A 38 -11.18 -18.37 -11.96
N LEU A 39 -11.80 -17.29 -11.50
CA LEU A 39 -12.82 -16.57 -12.26
C LEU A 39 -12.13 -15.58 -13.20
N SER A 40 -12.20 -15.85 -14.50
CA SER A 40 -11.71 -14.96 -15.55
C SER A 40 -12.68 -13.80 -15.74
N ARG A 41 -12.28 -12.56 -15.38
CA ARG A 41 -13.03 -11.34 -15.71
C ARG A 41 -12.61 -10.85 -17.09
N ALA A 42 -13.53 -10.90 -18.05
CA ALA A 42 -13.35 -10.35 -19.40
C ALA A 42 -13.44 -8.81 -19.37
N VAL A 43 -12.47 -8.14 -19.99
CA VAL A 43 -12.44 -6.69 -20.19
C VAL A 43 -13.05 -6.39 -21.55
N ALA A 44 -14.18 -5.68 -21.58
CA ALA A 44 -14.77 -5.16 -22.81
C ALA A 44 -14.02 -3.90 -23.26
N ALA A 45 -13.43 -3.96 -24.45
CA ALA A 45 -12.76 -2.84 -25.10
C ALA A 45 -13.79 -1.90 -25.75
N ALA A 46 -13.91 -0.69 -25.23
CA ALA A 46 -14.65 0.39 -25.88
C ALA A 46 -13.70 1.16 -26.82
N THR A 47 -13.88 0.97 -28.12
CA THR A 47 -13.20 1.75 -29.17
C THR A 47 -13.89 3.10 -29.33
N TYR A 48 -13.16 4.18 -29.07
CA TYR A 48 -13.55 5.54 -29.41
C TYR A 48 -13.52 5.72 -30.94
N LYS A 49 -14.56 6.32 -31.52
CA LYS A 49 -14.56 6.75 -32.92
C LYS A 49 -14.91 8.24 -32.99
N THR A 50 -13.99 8.95 -33.62
CA THR A 50 -13.87 10.39 -33.87
C THR A 50 -15.05 11.01 -34.63
N MET A 51 -15.42 12.24 -34.24
CA MET A 51 -16.38 13.14 -34.89
C MET A 51 -15.85 13.72 -36.22
N GLY A 52 -16.78 14.04 -37.13
CA GLY A 52 -16.61 14.96 -38.26
C GLY A 52 -17.95 15.17 -39.01
N PRO A 53 -18.30 16.39 -39.47
CA PRO A 53 -19.68 16.86 -39.57
C PRO A 53 -20.22 16.95 -41.02
N ALA A 54 -21.55 16.92 -41.19
CA ALA A 54 -22.21 17.41 -42.40
C ALA A 54 -23.64 17.86 -42.09
N TRP A 55 -23.93 19.09 -42.51
CA TRP A 55 -25.25 19.74 -42.52
C TRP A 55 -26.16 19.08 -43.56
N ASP A 56 -27.46 19.03 -43.29
CA ASP A 56 -28.48 19.40 -44.29
C ASP A 56 -29.82 19.73 -43.61
N GLN A 57 -30.33 20.91 -43.96
CA GLN A 57 -31.65 21.46 -43.67
C GLN A 57 -32.57 21.18 -44.86
N GLN A 58 -33.84 20.82 -44.60
CA GLN A 58 -35.07 21.36 -45.22
C GLN A 58 -36.27 20.47 -44.83
N GLU A 59 -37.28 21.06 -44.15
CA GLU A 59 -38.59 21.54 -44.69
C GLU A 59 -39.53 20.37 -45.07
N GLU A 60 -40.81 20.30 -44.71
CA GLU A 60 -41.86 21.26 -44.35
C GLU A 60 -42.89 20.59 -43.41
N GLY A 61 -43.75 21.39 -42.77
CA GLY A 61 -44.97 20.90 -42.12
C GLY A 61 -45.77 22.00 -41.43
N VAL A 62 -46.58 22.73 -42.19
CA VAL A 62 -47.51 23.78 -41.76
C VAL A 62 -48.80 23.16 -41.16
N SER A 63 -49.29 23.70 -40.03
CA SER A 63 -50.65 24.28 -39.85
C SER A 63 -51.16 24.19 -38.41
N GLU A 64 -51.68 25.32 -37.94
CA GLU A 64 -52.29 25.62 -36.64
C GLU A 64 -53.74 25.09 -36.49
N SER A 65 -54.24 24.91 -35.25
CA SER A 65 -55.57 25.39 -34.77
C SER A 65 -55.95 24.84 -33.38
N ASP A 66 -56.18 25.79 -32.45
CA ASP A 66 -57.21 25.97 -31.41
C ASP A 66 -57.81 24.83 -30.56
N GLY A 67 -58.03 25.12 -29.28
CA GLY A 67 -59.05 24.45 -28.46
C GLY A 67 -58.85 24.57 -26.94
N ASP A 68 -59.43 25.59 -26.33
CA ASP A 68 -59.55 25.78 -24.87
C ASP A 68 -60.55 24.77 -24.26
N GLU A 69 -60.38 24.34 -23.00
CA GLU A 69 -61.44 24.16 -21.97
C GLU A 69 -60.95 23.44 -20.69
N TYR A 70 -61.78 23.53 -19.63
CA TYR A 70 -61.46 23.61 -18.20
C TYR A 70 -61.46 22.29 -17.40
N ALA A 71 -60.96 22.40 -16.14
CA ALA A 71 -61.46 21.77 -14.91
C ALA A 71 -60.91 20.39 -14.43
N MET A 72 -60.09 20.49 -13.38
CA MET A 72 -60.31 19.96 -12.02
C MET A 72 -60.41 18.43 -11.75
N ALA A 73 -59.50 18.02 -10.86
CA ALA A 73 -59.57 16.93 -9.86
C ALA A 73 -59.53 15.46 -10.32
N SER A 74 -58.47 14.75 -9.92
CA SER A 74 -58.64 13.49 -9.20
C SER A 74 -57.42 13.19 -8.33
N SER A 75 -57.70 13.04 -7.04
CA SER A 75 -56.79 12.49 -6.05
C SER A 75 -56.42 11.06 -6.43
N ALA A 76 -55.14 10.81 -6.69
CA ALA A 76 -54.56 9.49 -6.52
C ALA A 76 -53.78 9.52 -5.22
N GLU A 77 -54.36 8.88 -4.21
CA GLU A 77 -53.68 8.42 -3.01
C GLU A 77 -52.46 7.58 -3.40
N SER A 78 -51.30 8.22 -3.59
CA SER A 78 -50.04 7.50 -3.48
C SER A 78 -49.84 7.22 -2.00
N SER A 79 -50.26 6.02 -1.58
CA SER A 79 -49.75 5.39 -0.37
C SER A 79 -48.23 5.56 -0.38
N PRO A 80 -47.64 6.31 0.56
CA PRO A 80 -46.20 6.34 0.70
C PRO A 80 -45.83 4.92 1.10
N GLY A 81 -45.35 4.12 0.14
CA GLY A 81 -44.67 2.87 0.46
C GLY A 81 -43.60 3.25 1.46
N GLU A 82 -43.77 2.79 2.69
CA GLU A 82 -42.75 2.90 3.72
C GLU A 82 -41.54 2.18 3.15
N TYR A 83 -40.60 2.96 2.63
CA TYR A 83 -39.26 2.52 2.33
C TYR A 83 -38.68 2.16 3.69
N GLU A 84 -38.95 0.94 4.15
CA GLU A 84 -38.32 0.33 5.32
C GLU A 84 -36.84 0.26 4.97
N TRP A 85 -36.10 1.29 5.40
CA TRP A 85 -34.65 1.25 5.43
C TRP A 85 -34.32 0.14 6.43
N GLU A 86 -34.07 -1.06 5.91
CA GLU A 86 -33.50 -2.17 6.67
C GLU A 86 -32.12 -1.69 7.12
N TYR A 87 -32.07 -1.06 8.30
CA TYR A 87 -30.82 -0.76 8.98
C TYR A 87 -30.10 -2.09 9.13
N ASP A 88 -28.90 -2.17 8.57
CA ASP A 88 -28.14 -3.42 8.57
C ASP A 88 -27.83 -3.77 10.03
N GLU A 89 -28.53 -4.79 10.57
CA GLU A 89 -28.33 -5.23 11.96
C GLU A 89 -26.85 -5.59 12.23
N GLU A 90 -26.06 -5.85 11.19
CA GLU A 90 -24.64 -6.13 11.28
C GLU A 90 -23.83 -4.87 11.65
N GLU A 91 -24.16 -3.70 11.10
CA GLU A 91 -23.52 -2.41 11.45
C GLU A 91 -23.78 -2.05 12.92
N GLU A 92 -25.00 -2.25 13.42
CA GLU A 92 -25.33 -1.99 14.83
C GLU A 92 -24.56 -2.93 15.77
N LYS A 93 -24.43 -4.21 15.41
CA LYS A 93 -23.64 -5.18 16.19
C LYS A 93 -22.16 -4.83 16.21
N ASN A 94 -21.60 -4.40 15.08
CA ASN A 94 -20.20 -3.98 15.01
C ASN A 94 -19.96 -2.72 15.86
N GLN A 95 -20.85 -1.74 15.81
CA GLN A 95 -20.73 -0.54 16.61
C GLN A 95 -20.77 -0.82 18.12
N LEU A 96 -21.65 -1.72 18.58
CA LEU A 96 -21.69 -2.15 19.99
C LEU A 96 -20.41 -2.89 20.41
N GLU A 97 -19.83 -3.71 19.53
CA GLU A 97 -18.57 -4.40 19.83
C GLU A 97 -17.39 -3.43 19.88
N ILE A 98 -17.37 -2.39 19.05
CA ILE A 98 -16.37 -1.31 19.12
C ILE A 98 -16.40 -0.64 20.49
N GLU A 99 -17.58 -0.23 20.97
CA GLU A 99 -17.72 0.41 22.28
C GLU A 99 -17.28 -0.51 23.42
N ARG A 100 -17.59 -1.82 23.32
CA ARG A 100 -17.14 -2.82 24.28
C ARG A 100 -15.62 -2.92 24.33
N LEU A 101 -14.96 -2.92 23.18
CA LEU A 101 -13.49 -3.01 23.07
C LEU A 101 -12.82 -1.70 23.53
N GLU A 102 -13.40 -0.55 23.25
CA GLU A 102 -12.91 0.74 23.75
C GLU A 102 -12.97 0.82 25.28
N GLU A 103 -14.05 0.34 25.90
CA GLU A 103 -14.15 0.25 27.36
C GLU A 103 -13.15 -0.76 27.94
N GLN A 104 -12.95 -1.90 27.28
CA GLN A 104 -11.94 -2.87 27.69
C GLN A 104 -10.52 -2.28 27.64
N LEU A 105 -10.19 -1.48 26.63
CA LEU A 105 -8.92 -0.77 26.54
C LEU A 105 -8.80 0.40 27.52
N SER A 106 -9.91 1.03 27.90
CA SER A 106 -9.95 2.04 28.97
C SER A 106 -9.55 1.45 30.32
N ILE A 107 -9.98 0.22 30.59
CA ILE A 107 -9.60 -0.53 31.80
C ILE A 107 -8.18 -1.09 31.69
N ASN A 108 -7.84 -1.72 30.55
CA ASN A 108 -6.55 -2.34 30.31
C ASN A 108 -5.96 -1.97 28.94
N VAL A 109 -5.12 -0.94 28.94
CA VAL A 109 -4.46 -0.43 27.73
C VAL A 109 -3.41 -1.41 27.17
N TYR A 110 -2.97 -2.41 27.94
CA TYR A 110 -1.90 -3.33 27.55
C TYR A 110 -2.40 -4.63 26.90
N ASP A 111 -3.68 -4.71 26.53
CA ASP A 111 -4.21 -5.86 25.80
C ASP A 111 -3.96 -5.72 24.29
N TYR A 112 -2.92 -6.41 23.80
CA TYR A 112 -2.52 -6.38 22.39
C TYR A 112 -3.65 -6.85 21.45
N ASN A 113 -4.33 -7.95 21.80
CA ASN A 113 -5.36 -8.53 20.93
C ASN A 113 -6.57 -7.58 20.85
N CYS A 114 -6.91 -6.95 21.97
CA CYS A 114 -7.99 -5.97 22.00
C CYS A 114 -7.72 -4.77 21.08
N HIS A 115 -6.48 -4.27 20.99
CA HIS A 115 -6.12 -3.23 20.02
C HIS A 115 -6.26 -3.73 18.57
N VAL A 116 -5.80 -4.94 18.26
CA VAL A 116 -5.88 -5.51 16.90
C VAL A 116 -7.33 -5.70 16.46
N ASP A 117 -8.17 -6.29 17.32
CA ASP A 117 -9.58 -6.51 17.03
C ASP A 117 -10.35 -5.18 16.88
N LEU A 118 -10.05 -4.19 17.73
CA LEU A 118 -10.61 -2.85 17.61
C LEU A 118 -10.26 -2.23 16.25
N ILE A 119 -8.97 -2.22 15.88
CA ILE A 119 -8.52 -1.65 14.60
C ILE A 119 -9.19 -2.36 13.41
N ARG A 120 -9.36 -3.69 13.48
CA ARG A 120 -10.04 -4.47 12.43
C ARG A 120 -11.50 -4.04 12.28
N LEU A 121 -12.24 -3.91 13.37
CA LEU A 121 -13.65 -3.50 13.35
C LEU A 121 -13.82 -2.06 12.88
N LEU A 122 -13.01 -1.12 13.40
CA LEU A 122 -13.03 0.27 12.96
C LEU A 122 -12.75 0.41 11.45
N ARG A 123 -11.90 -0.46 10.90
CA ARG A 123 -11.62 -0.49 9.46
C ARG A 123 -12.78 -1.06 8.64
N LEU A 124 -13.53 -2.01 9.19
CA LEU A 124 -14.72 -2.59 8.55
C LEU A 124 -15.86 -1.56 8.46
N GLU A 125 -16.07 -0.80 9.53
CA GLU A 125 -17.05 0.30 9.60
C GLU A 125 -16.66 1.54 8.79
N GLY A 126 -15.42 1.59 8.27
CA GLY A 126 -14.94 2.73 7.48
C GLY A 126 -14.64 4.00 8.31
N GLU A 127 -14.48 3.87 9.62
CA GLU A 127 -14.19 4.98 10.54
C GLU A 127 -12.70 5.39 10.51
N LEU A 128 -12.24 5.90 9.36
CA LEU A 128 -10.82 6.12 9.05
C LEU A 128 -10.07 6.98 10.09
N THR A 129 -10.73 8.01 10.63
CA THR A 129 -10.13 8.88 11.66
C THR A 129 -9.90 8.13 12.96
N LYS A 130 -10.87 7.32 13.39
CA LYS A 130 -10.73 6.49 14.59
C LYS A 130 -9.68 5.41 14.39
N VAL A 131 -9.63 4.77 13.20
CA VAL A 131 -8.59 3.79 12.85
C VAL A 131 -7.19 4.39 13.05
N ARG A 132 -6.96 5.61 12.55
CA ARG A 132 -5.67 6.30 12.69
C ARG A 132 -5.32 6.53 14.16
N MET A 133 -6.28 6.99 14.96
CA MET A 133 -6.07 7.23 16.40
C MET A 133 -5.79 5.93 17.16
N ALA A 134 -6.52 4.85 16.87
CA ALA A 134 -6.32 3.55 17.48
C ALA A 134 -4.94 2.96 17.14
N ARG A 135 -4.54 3.02 15.86
CA ARG A 135 -3.20 2.60 15.40
C ARG A 135 -2.07 3.41 16.03
N GLN A 136 -2.24 4.73 16.16
CA GLN A 136 -1.27 5.59 16.84
C GLN A 136 -1.09 5.18 18.31
N LYS A 137 -2.19 5.06 19.07
CA LYS A 137 -2.16 4.60 20.46
C LYS A 137 -1.49 3.24 20.60
N MET A 138 -1.82 2.29 19.72
CA MET A 138 -1.20 0.96 19.72
C MET A 138 0.32 1.03 19.44
N SER A 139 0.74 1.84 18.46
CA SER A 139 2.16 2.02 18.08
C SER A 139 3.01 2.70 19.16
N GLU A 140 2.39 3.47 20.06
CA GLU A 140 3.09 4.12 21.17
C GLU A 140 3.36 3.17 22.33
N ILE A 141 2.54 2.12 22.46
CA ILE A 141 2.63 1.14 23.54
C ILE A 141 3.43 -0.08 23.12
N PHE A 142 3.23 -0.54 21.88
CA PHE A 142 3.79 -1.77 21.36
C PHE A 142 4.59 -1.55 20.08
N PRO A 143 5.76 -2.19 19.93
CA PRO A 143 6.39 -2.35 18.63
C PRO A 143 5.48 -3.20 17.74
N LEU A 144 5.13 -2.70 16.55
CA LEU A 144 4.21 -3.39 15.65
C LEU A 144 4.96 -4.34 14.71
N THR A 145 4.29 -5.40 14.26
CA THR A 145 4.86 -6.32 13.28
C THR A 145 4.92 -5.70 11.89
N GLU A 146 5.69 -6.32 10.98
CA GLU A 146 5.83 -5.84 9.61
C GLU A 146 4.46 -5.75 8.90
N GLU A 147 3.58 -6.71 9.15
CA GLU A 147 2.25 -6.80 8.54
C GLU A 147 1.33 -5.67 9.00
N LEU A 148 1.28 -5.39 10.30
CA LEU A 148 0.44 -4.31 10.86
C LEU A 148 0.89 -2.93 10.36
N TRP A 149 2.20 -2.71 10.26
CA TRP A 149 2.74 -1.50 9.67
C TRP A 149 2.38 -1.39 8.19
N LEU A 150 2.52 -2.46 7.40
CA LEU A 150 2.19 -2.46 5.98
C LEU A 150 0.70 -2.20 5.74
N GLU A 151 -0.19 -2.81 6.53
CA GLU A 151 -1.64 -2.55 6.45
C GLU A 151 -1.95 -1.06 6.69
N TRP A 152 -1.34 -0.46 7.70
CA TRP A 152 -1.51 0.97 7.96
C TRP A 152 -0.94 1.82 6.83
N LEU A 153 0.28 1.54 6.39
CA LEU A 153 0.94 2.26 5.30
C LEU A 153 0.12 2.20 4.01
N HIS A 154 -0.43 1.04 3.64
CA HIS A 154 -1.27 0.90 2.46
C HIS A 154 -2.57 1.70 2.55
N ASP A 155 -3.22 1.71 3.71
CA ASP A 155 -4.43 2.53 3.91
C ASP A 155 -4.10 4.01 3.74
N GLU A 156 -3.02 4.52 4.34
CA GLU A 156 -2.62 5.93 4.22
C GLU A 156 -2.14 6.28 2.81
N ILE A 157 -1.42 5.40 2.13
CA ILE A 157 -1.02 5.57 0.71
C ILE A 157 -2.25 5.66 -0.20
N SER A 158 -3.28 4.83 0.06
CA SER A 158 -4.51 4.84 -0.73
C SER A 158 -5.35 6.10 -0.52
N MET A 159 -5.25 6.71 0.67
CA MET A 159 -5.94 7.95 1.02
C MET A 159 -5.15 9.21 0.63
N ALA A 160 -3.83 9.11 0.48
CA ALA A 160 -2.97 10.25 0.19
C ALA A 160 -3.25 10.84 -1.21
N GLN A 161 -3.80 12.05 -1.24
CA GLN A 161 -4.10 12.78 -2.48
C GLN A 161 -3.22 14.02 -2.65
N ASP A 162 -2.73 14.60 -1.55
CA ASP A 162 -1.93 15.82 -1.57
C ASP A 162 -0.42 15.55 -1.37
N GLY A 163 0.40 16.52 -1.73
CA GLY A 163 1.83 16.54 -1.43
C GLY A 163 2.12 16.61 0.08
N LEU A 164 1.26 17.25 0.87
CA LEU A 164 1.38 17.25 2.34
C LEU A 164 1.13 15.86 2.93
N ASP A 165 0.12 15.14 2.43
CA ASP A 165 -0.15 13.76 2.84
C ASP A 165 1.03 12.84 2.55
N ARG A 166 1.72 13.08 1.42
CA ARG A 166 2.94 12.35 1.07
C ARG A 166 4.07 12.53 2.09
N GLU A 167 4.27 13.74 2.61
CA GLU A 167 5.24 13.96 3.70
C GLU A 167 4.82 13.25 4.99
N HIS A 168 3.52 13.29 5.34
CA HIS A 168 3.01 12.53 6.49
C HIS A 168 3.21 11.01 6.33
N VAL A 169 3.03 10.47 5.12
CA VAL A 169 3.31 9.06 4.81
C VAL A 169 4.80 8.76 4.96
N TYR A 170 5.69 9.68 4.56
CA TYR A 170 7.13 9.51 4.81
C TYR A 170 7.46 9.49 6.30
N ASP A 171 6.86 10.36 7.11
CA ASP A 171 7.04 10.34 8.57
C ASP A 171 6.54 9.01 9.17
N LEU A 172 5.46 8.45 8.62
CA LEU A 172 4.93 7.15 9.02
C LEU A 172 5.90 6.01 8.69
N PHE A 173 6.50 6.03 7.49
CA PHE A 173 7.57 5.08 7.14
C PHE A 173 8.78 5.21 8.09
N GLU A 174 9.19 6.43 8.44
CA GLU A 174 10.29 6.66 9.39
C GLU A 174 9.97 6.18 10.81
N LYS A 175 8.70 6.08 11.19
CA LYS A 175 8.29 5.37 12.41
C LYS A 175 8.37 3.84 12.21
N ALA A 176 7.82 3.33 11.11
CA ALA A 176 7.70 1.90 10.86
C ALA A 176 9.05 1.16 10.77
N VAL A 177 10.09 1.80 10.24
CA VAL A 177 11.43 1.19 10.10
C VAL A 177 12.23 1.11 11.41
N LYS A 178 11.70 1.65 12.52
CA LYS A 178 12.40 1.67 13.82
C LYS A 178 12.11 0.46 14.70
N ASP A 179 10.98 -0.21 14.50
CA ASP A 179 10.53 -1.27 15.42
C ASP A 179 11.34 -2.56 15.23
N TYR A 180 11.36 -3.10 14.02
CA TYR A 180 12.05 -4.34 13.67
C TYR A 180 12.73 -4.24 12.30
N ILE A 181 13.50 -5.27 11.95
CA ILE A 181 14.06 -5.42 10.60
C ILE A 181 12.93 -5.76 9.60
N CYS A 182 12.72 -4.87 8.61
CA CYS A 182 11.51 -4.91 7.77
C CYS A 182 11.81 -4.73 6.27
N PRO A 183 12.31 -5.78 5.57
CA PRO A 183 12.65 -5.68 4.16
C PRO A 183 11.48 -5.28 3.25
N ASN A 184 10.24 -5.70 3.57
CA ASN A 184 9.07 -5.39 2.77
C ASN A 184 8.67 -3.92 2.94
N ILE A 185 8.74 -3.38 4.17
CA ILE A 185 8.49 -1.95 4.42
C ILE A 185 9.49 -1.08 3.68
N TRP A 186 10.78 -1.46 3.66
CA TRP A 186 11.79 -0.73 2.89
C TRP A 186 11.51 -0.74 1.38
N LEU A 187 11.02 -1.86 0.85
CA LEU A 187 10.71 -2.01 -0.56
C LEU A 187 9.53 -1.12 -0.95
N GLU A 188 8.45 -1.16 -0.15
CA GLU A 188 7.29 -0.27 -0.30
C GLU A 188 7.67 1.20 -0.16
N TYR A 189 8.55 1.53 0.81
CA TYR A 189 9.03 2.90 0.99
C TYR A 189 9.80 3.39 -0.25
N GLY A 190 10.68 2.55 -0.79
CA GLY A 190 11.38 2.81 -2.04
C GLY A 190 10.41 3.07 -3.19
N GLN A 191 9.48 2.16 -3.43
CA GLN A 191 8.49 2.27 -4.51
C GLN A 191 7.58 3.49 -4.37
N TYR A 192 7.09 3.77 -3.17
CA TYR A 192 6.27 4.95 -2.89
C TYR A 192 7.05 6.26 -3.11
N SER A 193 8.35 6.27 -2.77
CA SER A 193 9.22 7.43 -2.99
C SER A 193 9.44 7.73 -4.47
N VAL A 194 9.46 6.72 -5.34
CA VAL A 194 9.58 6.90 -6.81
C VAL A 194 8.42 7.72 -7.37
N GLY A 195 7.21 7.58 -6.82
CA GLY A 195 6.06 8.40 -7.19
C GLY A 195 6.26 9.91 -6.96
N GLY A 196 7.24 10.31 -6.14
CA GLY A 196 7.59 11.69 -5.84
C GLY A 196 8.75 12.26 -6.67
N ILE A 197 9.30 11.52 -7.65
CA ILE A 197 10.50 11.94 -8.38
C ILE A 197 10.37 13.29 -9.12
N GLY A 198 9.15 13.67 -9.50
CA GLY A 198 8.87 14.93 -10.18
C GLY A 198 8.98 16.17 -9.27
N GLN A 199 9.04 15.98 -7.96
CA GLN A 199 9.17 17.07 -6.99
C GLN A 199 10.65 17.46 -6.78
N LYS A 200 10.88 18.68 -6.31
CA LYS A 200 12.23 19.19 -6.06
C LYS A 200 12.92 18.34 -4.99
N GLY A 201 14.01 17.67 -5.34
CA GLY A 201 14.75 16.79 -4.42
C GLY A 201 14.22 15.36 -4.35
N GLY A 202 13.21 15.00 -5.15
CA GLY A 202 12.59 13.67 -5.12
C GLY A 202 13.56 12.56 -5.51
N LEU A 203 14.45 12.83 -6.48
CA LEU A 203 15.48 11.87 -6.92
C LEU A 203 16.46 11.53 -5.80
N GLU A 204 16.96 12.55 -5.10
CA GLU A 204 17.87 12.38 -3.97
C GLU A 204 17.19 11.65 -2.80
N LYS A 205 15.89 11.92 -2.58
CA LYS A 205 15.09 11.23 -1.57
C LYS A 205 14.99 9.73 -1.86
N VAL A 206 14.67 9.34 -3.08
CA VAL A 206 14.57 7.91 -3.46
C VAL A 206 15.91 7.20 -3.24
N ARG A 207 17.02 7.79 -3.69
CA ARG A 207 18.37 7.25 -3.46
C ARG A 207 18.67 7.12 -1.96
N SER A 208 18.34 8.14 -1.18
CA SER A 208 18.52 8.10 0.27
C SER A 208 17.73 6.99 0.96
N VAL A 209 16.52 6.66 0.48
CA VAL A 209 15.71 5.56 1.01
C VAL A 209 16.36 4.21 0.67
N PHE A 210 16.71 3.98 -0.59
CA PHE A 210 17.34 2.71 -0.99
C PHE A 210 18.72 2.48 -0.35
N GLU A 211 19.55 3.52 -0.21
CA GLU A 211 20.86 3.39 0.45
C GLU A 211 20.70 3.02 1.94
N ARG A 212 19.72 3.61 2.64
CA ARG A 212 19.42 3.21 4.03
C ARG A 212 18.84 1.80 4.10
N ALA A 213 17.97 1.43 3.16
CA ALA A 213 17.45 0.07 3.06
C ALA A 213 18.58 -0.94 2.91
N LEU A 214 19.51 -0.71 1.97
CA LEU A 214 20.66 -1.58 1.75
C LEU A 214 21.60 -1.63 2.95
N SER A 215 21.80 -0.51 3.64
CA SER A 215 22.59 -0.49 4.87
C SER A 215 21.97 -1.31 6.00
N SER A 216 20.64 -1.47 6.03
CA SER A 216 19.92 -2.22 7.06
C SER A 216 19.72 -3.70 6.69
N VAL A 217 19.16 -3.95 5.51
CA VAL A 217 18.69 -5.27 5.05
C VAL A 217 19.35 -5.75 3.76
N GLY A 218 20.34 -5.02 3.23
CA GLY A 218 21.03 -5.39 1.98
C GLY A 218 21.83 -6.70 2.06
N LEU A 219 22.18 -7.15 3.28
CA LEU A 219 22.85 -8.42 3.54
C LEU A 219 21.87 -9.56 3.94
N HIS A 220 20.56 -9.30 3.94
CA HIS A 220 19.57 -10.32 4.28
C HIS A 220 19.52 -11.40 3.19
N MET A 221 19.90 -12.63 3.54
CA MET A 221 20.16 -13.72 2.58
C MET A 221 19.02 -13.99 1.59
N THR A 222 17.76 -13.94 2.04
CA THR A 222 16.59 -14.30 1.22
C THR A 222 15.76 -13.12 0.72
N LYS A 223 15.90 -11.93 1.34
CA LYS A 223 15.03 -10.77 1.09
C LYS A 223 15.81 -9.53 0.61
N GLY A 224 17.12 -9.48 0.83
CA GLY A 224 17.97 -8.36 0.41
C GLY A 224 18.07 -8.25 -1.12
N LEU A 225 18.02 -9.39 -1.84
CA LEU A 225 18.08 -9.40 -3.31
C LEU A 225 16.98 -8.52 -3.95
N ALA A 226 15.75 -8.60 -3.43
CA ALA A 226 14.63 -7.83 -3.97
C ALA A 226 14.88 -6.30 -3.89
N LEU A 227 15.56 -5.83 -2.84
CA LEU A 227 15.93 -4.41 -2.70
C LEU A 227 17.03 -4.01 -3.68
N TRP A 228 18.03 -4.87 -3.88
CA TRP A 228 19.08 -4.64 -4.90
C TRP A 228 18.50 -4.59 -6.31
N GLU A 229 17.55 -5.47 -6.62
CA GLU A 229 16.86 -5.49 -7.91
C GLU A 229 16.01 -4.24 -8.10
N ALA A 230 15.16 -3.88 -7.13
CA ALA A 230 14.35 -2.68 -7.18
C ALA A 230 15.19 -1.41 -7.34
N TYR A 231 16.31 -1.29 -6.61
CA TYR A 231 17.16 -0.11 -6.72
C TYR A 231 17.86 -0.03 -8.08
N ARG A 232 18.33 -1.17 -8.62
CA ARG A 232 18.91 -1.24 -9.97
C ARG A 232 17.90 -0.90 -11.06
N GLU A 233 16.68 -1.39 -10.96
CA GLU A 233 15.60 -1.09 -11.91
C GLU A 233 15.31 0.40 -11.94
N PHE A 234 15.23 1.03 -10.77
CA PHE A 234 15.06 2.47 -10.63
C PHE A 234 16.18 3.28 -11.32
N GLU A 235 17.46 3.02 -11.01
CA GLU A 235 18.57 3.75 -11.63
C GLU A 235 18.65 3.48 -13.15
N SER A 236 18.37 2.25 -13.58
CA SER A 236 18.33 1.90 -15.00
C SER A 236 17.25 2.67 -15.75
N ALA A 237 16.06 2.82 -15.15
CA ALA A 237 14.96 3.59 -15.72
C ALA A 237 15.32 5.09 -15.85
N ILE A 238 16.01 5.66 -14.85
CA ILE A 238 16.48 7.05 -14.91
C ILE A 238 17.51 7.26 -16.02
N VAL A 239 18.49 6.34 -16.12
CA VAL A 239 19.52 6.41 -17.17
C VAL A 239 18.91 6.30 -18.56
N GLU A 240 17.97 5.38 -18.76
CA GLU A 240 17.30 5.21 -20.05
C GLU A 240 16.43 6.43 -20.39
N ALA A 241 15.69 6.98 -19.43
CA ALA A 241 14.95 8.22 -19.61
C ALA A 241 15.89 9.37 -20.03
N ALA A 242 17.02 9.54 -19.33
CA ALA A 242 18.02 10.55 -19.68
C ALA A 242 18.64 10.33 -21.07
N ARG A 243 18.82 9.07 -21.49
CA ARG A 243 19.34 8.71 -22.82
C ARG A 243 18.38 9.13 -23.93
N ILE A 244 17.08 8.90 -23.74
CA ILE A 244 16.03 9.25 -24.69
C ILE A 244 15.89 10.77 -24.85
N TRP A 245 15.93 11.53 -23.75
CA TRP A 245 15.74 12.98 -23.78
C TRP A 245 16.98 13.77 -24.23
N ARG A 246 18.18 13.18 -24.16
CA ARG A 246 19.45 13.84 -24.50
C ARG A 246 19.50 14.42 -25.93
N PRO A 247 19.16 13.67 -27.00
CA PRO A 247 19.13 14.22 -28.36
C PRO A 247 18.11 15.36 -28.52
N HIS A 248 16.95 15.24 -27.87
CA HIS A 248 15.89 16.25 -27.94
C HIS A 248 16.31 17.56 -27.26
N LEU A 249 16.92 17.49 -26.07
CA LEU A 249 17.48 18.66 -25.39
C LEU A 249 18.64 19.30 -26.17
N GLN A 250 19.46 18.50 -26.85
CA GLN A 250 20.55 19.03 -27.70
C GLN A 250 20.00 19.75 -28.93
N SER A 251 18.95 19.22 -29.56
CA SER A 251 18.27 19.87 -30.69
C SER A 251 17.63 21.21 -30.28
N MET A 252 16.93 21.27 -29.14
CA MET A 252 16.35 22.51 -28.62
C MET A 252 17.39 23.59 -28.31
N LYS A 253 18.51 23.20 -27.68
CA LYS A 253 19.62 24.11 -27.39
C LYS A 253 20.30 24.62 -28.66
N ASN A 254 20.39 23.79 -29.69
CA ASN A 254 20.97 24.17 -30.97
C ASN A 254 20.03 25.09 -31.75
N GLY A 255 18.72 24.84 -31.76
CA GLY A 255 17.72 25.69 -32.42
C GLY A 255 17.59 27.10 -31.83
N GLN A 256 17.73 27.25 -30.51
CA GLN A 256 17.77 28.57 -29.87
C GLN A 256 19.04 29.35 -30.24
N LYS A 257 20.21 28.70 -30.34
CA LYS A 257 21.44 29.36 -30.78
C LYS A 257 21.37 29.92 -32.20
N THR A 258 20.68 29.24 -33.11
CA THR A 258 20.53 29.70 -34.50
C THR A 258 19.62 30.93 -34.61
N GLN A 259 18.59 31.06 -33.77
CA GLN A 259 17.71 32.23 -33.79
C GLN A 259 18.39 33.51 -33.28
N TYR A 260 19.31 33.41 -32.31
CA TYR A 260 20.07 34.56 -31.80
C TYR A 260 21.24 34.99 -32.70
N GLN A 261 21.62 34.19 -33.70
CA GLN A 261 22.70 34.54 -34.66
C GLN A 261 22.18 35.12 -35.99
N SER A 262 20.87 35.27 -36.17
CA SER A 262 20.25 35.89 -37.36
C SER A 262 19.58 37.24 -37.09
N GLN A 263 19.87 37.89 -35.96
CA GLN A 263 19.60 39.31 -35.70
C GLN A 263 20.91 40.06 -35.55
#